data_AF-A0A820WS86-F1
#
_entry.id   AF-A0A820WS86-F1
#
_cell.length_a   1.000
_cell.length_b   1.000
_cell.length_c   1.000
_cell.angle_alpha   90.00
_cell.angle_beta   90.00
_cell.angle_gamma   90.00
#
_symmetry.space_group_name_H-M   'P 1'
#
loop_
_entity.id
_entity.type
_entity.pdbx_description
1 polymer ?
#
loop_
_entity_poly.entity_id
_entity_poly.type
_entity_poly.pdbx_seq_one_letter_code
_entity_poly.pdbx_strand_id
1 'polypeptide(L)'
;MDHIRKLAEDKNKTTNPGLKKAADGVLWKLEKENEFKKQYQEKTTSENTQFDFMISYSWGDKPLVRKIFKYLIEQCHYRVWLDENEMSGSLCQAMAQAIEKSKIILICMSETYKQSETCRNEAEYARDRKKTIIPLKMREVELDDWLGFIVAGKLYINFGKHDFEKSMSLLIAEIERYQSTKETTKQTTKMNRTEPIVNDPILQTACITASSISKLLNRANFISTEYKQIPIVL
;
A
#
# COMPACT_ATOMS: atom_id res chain seq x y z
N MET A 1 -25.37 -7.27 -18.38
CA MET A 1 -25.15 -7.68 -19.79
C MET A 1 -26.32 -7.28 -20.70
N ASP A 2 -27.55 -7.21 -20.20
CA ASP A 2 -28.75 -6.99 -21.04
C ASP A 2 -28.88 -5.57 -21.62
N HIS A 3 -28.34 -4.56 -20.96
CA HIS A 3 -28.43 -3.17 -21.44
C HIS A 3 -27.63 -2.90 -22.73
N ILE A 4 -26.51 -3.60 -22.94
CA ILE A 4 -25.68 -3.44 -24.14
C ILE A 4 -26.35 -4.11 -25.34
N ARG A 5 -26.90 -5.32 -25.15
CA ARG A 5 -27.68 -6.02 -26.18
C ARG A 5 -28.90 -5.20 -26.59
N LYS A 6 -29.62 -4.66 -25.61
CA LYS A 6 -30.76 -3.77 -25.86
C LYS A 6 -30.37 -2.51 -26.63
N LEU A 7 -29.25 -1.87 -26.28
CA LEU A 7 -28.75 -0.70 -27.00
C LEU A 7 -28.37 -1.04 -28.46
N ALA A 8 -27.75 -2.20 -28.69
CA ALA A 8 -27.42 -2.69 -30.02
C ALA A 8 -28.67 -3.01 -30.86
N GLU A 9 -29.70 -3.58 -30.24
CA GLU A 9 -31.00 -3.83 -30.87
C GLU A 9 -31.72 -2.52 -31.23
N ASP A 10 -31.75 -1.55 -30.31
CA ASP A 10 -32.43 -0.26 -30.51
C ASP A 10 -31.70 0.61 -31.56
N LYS A 11 -30.37 0.52 -31.64
CA LYS A 11 -29.57 1.12 -32.73
C LYS A 11 -30.02 0.62 -34.11
N ASN A 12 -30.35 -0.66 -34.26
CA ASN A 12 -30.76 -1.22 -35.55
C ASN A 12 -32.18 -0.80 -35.96
N LYS A 13 -33.00 -0.30 -35.02
CA LYS A 13 -34.36 0.20 -35.27
C LYS A 13 -34.42 1.65 -35.73
N THR A 14 -33.42 2.48 -35.39
CA THR A 14 -33.39 3.88 -35.84
C THR A 14 -32.94 3.97 -37.29
N THR A 15 -33.52 4.89 -38.06
CA THR A 15 -33.10 5.20 -39.44
C THR A 15 -32.18 6.41 -39.52
N ASN A 16 -32.02 7.15 -38.42
CA ASN A 16 -31.21 8.37 -38.40
C ASN A 16 -29.71 8.02 -38.35
N PRO A 17 -28.92 8.41 -39.37
CA PRO A 17 -27.49 8.05 -39.45
C PRO A 17 -26.65 8.70 -38.34
N GLY A 18 -27.02 9.89 -37.87
CA GLY A 18 -26.36 10.57 -36.75
C GLY A 18 -26.56 9.80 -35.43
N LEU A 19 -27.77 9.33 -35.16
CA LEU A 19 -28.05 8.51 -33.97
C LEU A 19 -27.36 7.15 -34.04
N LYS A 20 -27.30 6.50 -35.22
CA LYS A 20 -26.54 5.24 -35.38
C LYS A 20 -25.07 5.43 -35.03
N LYS A 21 -24.43 6.47 -35.59
CA LYS A 21 -23.02 6.78 -35.35
C LYS A 21 -22.74 7.11 -33.88
N ALA A 22 -23.64 7.85 -33.22
CA ALA A 22 -23.52 8.13 -31.79
C ALA A 22 -23.66 6.86 -30.94
N ALA A 23 -24.63 6.01 -31.25
CA ALA A 23 -24.82 4.72 -30.59
C ALA A 23 -23.61 3.79 -30.77
N ASP A 24 -23.00 3.78 -31.96
CA ASP A 24 -21.75 3.04 -32.22
C ASP A 24 -20.60 3.49 -31.32
N GLY A 25 -20.41 4.80 -31.16
CA GLY A 25 -19.38 5.34 -30.28
C GLY A 25 -19.59 4.97 -28.81
N VAL A 26 -20.85 5.00 -28.34
CA VAL A 26 -21.19 4.58 -26.97
C VAL A 26 -20.98 3.07 -26.79
N LEU A 27 -21.44 2.27 -27.75
CA LEU A 27 -21.33 0.81 -27.73
C LEU A 27 -19.86 0.37 -27.65
N TRP A 28 -19.01 0.91 -28.54
CA TRP A 28 -17.57 0.64 -28.54
C TRP A 28 -16.90 0.97 -27.21
N LYS A 29 -17.30 2.07 -26.57
CA LYS A 29 -16.75 2.47 -25.26
C LYS A 29 -17.17 1.50 -24.15
N LEU A 30 -18.41 1.03 -24.17
CA LEU A 30 -18.93 0.06 -23.20
C LEU A 30 -18.32 -1.34 -23.40
N GLU A 31 -18.14 -1.77 -24.64
CA GLU A 31 -17.47 -3.04 -24.97
C GLU A 31 -16.03 -3.05 -24.44
N LYS A 32 -15.26 -1.99 -24.72
CA LYS A 32 -13.91 -1.83 -24.17
C LYS A 32 -13.86 -1.83 -22.65
N GLU A 33 -14.82 -1.18 -21.99
CA GLU A 33 -14.86 -1.16 -20.53
C GLU A 33 -15.20 -2.55 -19.95
N ASN A 34 -16.02 -3.34 -20.62
CA ASN A 34 -16.31 -4.72 -20.23
C ASN A 34 -15.13 -5.66 -20.46
N GLU A 35 -14.42 -5.53 -21.59
CA GLU A 35 -13.20 -6.28 -21.87
C GLU A 35 -12.14 -6.01 -20.79
N PHE A 36 -11.94 -4.73 -20.45
CA PHE A 36 -11.07 -4.31 -19.36
C PHE A 36 -11.48 -4.93 -18.03
N LYS A 37 -12.77 -4.89 -17.66
CA LYS A 37 -13.27 -5.48 -16.41
C LYS A 37 -13.07 -6.99 -16.36
N LYS A 38 -13.29 -7.70 -17.47
CA LYS A 38 -13.09 -9.15 -17.55
C LYS A 38 -11.61 -9.50 -17.37
N GLN A 39 -10.72 -8.83 -18.08
CA GLN A 39 -9.28 -9.03 -17.95
C GLN A 39 -8.77 -8.72 -16.53
N TYR A 40 -9.29 -7.64 -15.93
CA TYR A 40 -8.99 -7.30 -14.54
C TYR A 40 -9.44 -8.39 -13.57
N GLN A 41 -10.71 -8.83 -13.67
CA GLN A 41 -11.25 -9.90 -12.83
C GLN A 41 -10.43 -11.19 -12.95
N GLU A 42 -10.06 -11.62 -14.15
CA GLU A 42 -9.22 -12.81 -14.35
C GLU A 42 -7.85 -12.67 -13.65
N LYS A 43 -7.27 -11.46 -13.65
CA LYS A 43 -5.98 -11.17 -13.01
C LYS A 43 -6.06 -11.07 -11.48
N THR A 44 -7.25 -10.80 -10.91
CA THR A 44 -7.47 -10.62 -9.47
C THR A 44 -8.20 -11.79 -8.77
N THR A 45 -8.81 -12.72 -9.51
CA THR A 45 -9.71 -13.77 -8.95
C THR A 45 -8.96 -14.94 -8.30
N SER A 46 -7.64 -15.08 -8.48
CA SER A 46 -6.93 -16.18 -7.81
C SER A 46 -6.80 -15.89 -6.30
N GLU A 47 -7.31 -16.78 -5.46
CA GLU A 47 -7.36 -16.56 -4.00
C GLU A 47 -5.98 -16.34 -3.36
N ASN A 48 -4.91 -16.77 -4.05
CA ASN A 48 -3.53 -16.71 -3.59
C ASN A 48 -2.65 -15.68 -4.35
N THR A 49 -3.22 -14.81 -5.18
CA THR A 49 -2.42 -13.80 -5.89
C THR A 49 -2.03 -12.63 -4.99
N GLN A 50 -0.72 -12.40 -4.88
CA GLN A 50 -0.13 -11.17 -4.36
C GLN A 50 -0.33 -10.01 -5.36
N PHE A 51 -0.66 -8.82 -4.89
CA PHE A 51 -0.70 -7.61 -5.71
C PHE A 51 0.66 -6.90 -5.67
N ASP A 52 1.00 -6.23 -6.77
CA ASP A 52 2.16 -5.36 -6.80
C ASP A 52 1.85 -4.05 -6.07
N PHE A 53 0.62 -3.54 -6.26
CA PHE A 53 0.14 -2.29 -5.66
C PHE A 53 -1.26 -2.42 -5.09
N MET A 54 -1.52 -1.71 -3.99
CA MET A 54 -2.85 -1.23 -3.62
C MET A 54 -2.87 0.28 -3.81
N ILE A 55 -3.94 0.84 -4.37
CA ILE A 55 -4.17 2.28 -4.40
C ILE A 55 -5.19 2.65 -3.32
N SER A 56 -4.74 3.39 -2.31
CA SER A 56 -5.57 4.00 -1.28
C SER A 56 -5.87 5.44 -1.69
N TYR A 57 -7.15 5.79 -1.82
CA TYR A 57 -7.57 7.09 -2.32
C TYR A 57 -8.93 7.52 -1.78
N SER A 58 -9.20 8.84 -1.81
CA SER A 58 -10.51 9.39 -1.52
C SER A 58 -11.33 9.50 -2.80
N TRP A 59 -12.64 9.29 -2.71
CA TRP A 59 -13.55 9.31 -3.86
C TRP A 59 -13.48 10.61 -4.69
N GLY A 60 -13.16 11.74 -4.05
CA GLY A 60 -12.97 13.03 -4.73
C GLY A 60 -11.87 13.00 -5.81
N ASP A 61 -10.91 12.07 -5.71
CA ASP A 61 -9.80 11.94 -6.66
C ASP A 61 -9.98 10.77 -7.65
N LYS A 62 -11.16 10.12 -7.64
CA LYS A 62 -11.48 8.95 -8.46
C LYS A 62 -11.15 9.11 -9.95
N PRO A 63 -11.41 10.24 -10.63
CA PRO A 63 -11.08 10.39 -12.04
C PRO A 63 -9.58 10.25 -12.34
N LEU A 64 -8.74 10.92 -11.55
CA LEU A 64 -7.29 10.88 -11.71
C LEU A 64 -6.73 9.51 -11.31
N VAL A 65 -7.20 8.96 -10.19
CA VAL A 65 -6.79 7.64 -9.70
C VAL A 65 -7.12 6.54 -10.70
N ARG A 66 -8.31 6.58 -11.33
CA ARG A 66 -8.67 5.64 -12.41
C ARG A 66 -7.71 5.75 -13.59
N LYS A 67 -7.22 6.95 -13.91
CA LYS A 67 -6.24 7.15 -14.99
C LYS A 67 -4.89 6.51 -14.64
N ILE A 68 -4.41 6.72 -13.41
CA ILE A 68 -3.18 6.08 -12.89
C ILE A 68 -3.32 4.56 -12.91
N PHE A 69 -4.42 4.04 -12.37
CA PHE A 69 -4.73 2.61 -12.31
C PHE A 69 -4.71 1.95 -13.70
N LYS A 70 -5.42 2.54 -14.67
CA LYS A 70 -5.43 2.04 -16.05
C LYS A 70 -4.04 2.02 -16.65
N TYR A 71 -3.26 3.08 -16.48
CA TYR A 71 -1.89 3.13 -16.97
C TYR A 71 -1.03 2.00 -16.38
N LEU A 72 -1.09 1.78 -15.07
CA LEU A 72 -0.32 0.73 -14.39
C LEU A 72 -0.68 -0.68 -14.87
N ILE A 73 -1.94 -0.93 -15.23
CA ILE A 73 -2.39 -2.25 -15.69
C ILE A 73 -2.15 -2.43 -17.19
N GLU A 74 -2.53 -1.47 -18.01
CA GLU A 74 -2.51 -1.58 -19.47
C GLU A 74 -1.11 -1.39 -20.04
N GLN A 75 -0.36 -0.40 -19.54
CA GLN A 75 0.95 -0.03 -20.07
C GLN A 75 2.10 -0.73 -19.33
N CYS A 76 1.98 -0.87 -18.01
CA CYS A 76 3.06 -1.45 -17.18
C CYS A 76 2.81 -2.91 -16.79
N HIS A 77 1.62 -3.44 -17.09
CA HIS A 77 1.23 -4.83 -16.79
C HIS A 77 1.29 -5.23 -15.31
N TYR A 78 1.23 -4.28 -14.38
CA TYR A 78 1.20 -4.57 -12.95
C TYR A 78 -0.13 -5.19 -12.50
N ARG A 79 -0.10 -5.84 -11.34
CA ARG A 79 -1.31 -6.26 -10.62
C ARG A 79 -1.62 -5.22 -9.56
N VAL A 80 -2.67 -4.46 -9.77
CA VAL A 80 -3.07 -3.35 -8.90
C VAL A 80 -4.42 -3.68 -8.30
N TRP A 81 -4.55 -3.54 -6.99
CA TRP A 81 -5.84 -3.52 -6.32
C TRP A 81 -6.33 -2.08 -6.20
N LEU A 82 -7.57 -1.83 -6.61
CA LEU A 82 -8.26 -0.56 -6.47
C LEU A 82 -9.66 -0.82 -5.95
N ASP A 83 -10.06 -0.11 -4.89
CA ASP A 83 -11.44 -0.14 -4.42
C ASP A 83 -12.35 0.63 -5.38
N GLU A 84 -13.23 -0.07 -6.09
CA GLU A 84 -14.18 0.54 -7.03
C GLU A 84 -15.59 0.73 -6.44
N ASN A 85 -15.92 0.07 -5.33
CA ASN A 85 -17.28 -0.05 -4.82
C ASN A 85 -17.39 0.60 -3.43
N GLU A 86 -18.29 1.58 -3.30
CA GLU A 86 -18.73 2.07 -2.00
C GLU A 86 -19.55 0.95 -1.33
N MET A 87 -18.91 0.14 -0.48
CA MET A 87 -19.63 -0.81 0.37
C MET A 87 -19.42 -0.42 1.83
N SER A 88 -20.50 0.06 2.45
CA SER A 88 -20.53 0.36 3.87
C SER A 88 -20.57 -0.95 4.68
N GLY A 89 -19.54 -1.17 5.49
CA GLY A 89 -19.60 -2.08 6.65
C GLY A 89 -18.92 -3.45 6.53
N SER A 90 -18.85 -4.09 5.36
CA SER A 90 -18.27 -5.45 5.21
C SER A 90 -16.80 -5.49 4.73
N LEU A 91 -16.15 -4.33 4.62
CA LEU A 91 -14.90 -4.13 3.86
C LEU A 91 -13.59 -4.09 4.66
N CYS A 92 -13.62 -3.90 5.99
CA CYS A 92 -12.38 -3.81 6.78
C CYS A 92 -11.47 -5.03 6.55
N GLN A 93 -12.07 -6.22 6.42
CA GLN A 93 -11.33 -7.45 6.14
C GLN A 93 -10.79 -7.50 4.70
N ALA A 94 -11.57 -7.10 3.70
CA ALA A 94 -11.12 -7.10 2.31
C ALA A 94 -10.01 -6.05 2.08
N MET A 95 -10.10 -4.89 2.71
CA MET A 95 -9.08 -3.84 2.69
C MET A 95 -7.80 -4.29 3.41
N ALA A 96 -7.94 -4.87 4.61
CA ALA A 96 -6.79 -5.43 5.34
C ALA A 96 -6.09 -6.51 4.52
N GLN A 97 -6.87 -7.41 3.89
CA GLN A 97 -6.35 -8.42 2.98
C GLN A 97 -5.67 -7.80 1.75
N ALA A 98 -6.22 -6.73 1.17
CA ALA A 98 -5.61 -6.04 0.04
C ALA A 98 -4.26 -5.42 0.44
N ILE A 99 -4.17 -4.77 1.60
CA ILE A 99 -2.93 -4.22 2.14
C ILE A 99 -1.92 -5.35 2.38
N GLU A 100 -2.34 -6.45 3.01
CA GLU A 100 -1.48 -7.60 3.30
C GLU A 100 -0.96 -8.29 2.03
N LYS A 101 -1.82 -8.48 1.04
CA LYS A 101 -1.48 -9.08 -0.26
C LYS A 101 -0.71 -8.13 -1.16
N SER A 102 -0.63 -6.83 -0.87
CA SER A 102 0.09 -5.86 -1.69
C SER A 102 1.54 -5.67 -1.26
N LYS A 103 2.44 -5.51 -2.23
CA LYS A 103 3.85 -5.21 -1.98
C LYS A 103 4.08 -3.74 -1.62
N ILE A 104 3.41 -2.84 -2.34
CA ILE A 104 3.52 -1.38 -2.21
C ILE A 104 2.11 -0.79 -2.08
N ILE A 105 1.97 0.21 -1.22
CA ILE A 105 0.73 0.97 -1.04
C ILE A 105 0.94 2.37 -1.63
N LEU A 106 0.15 2.71 -2.64
CA LEU A 106 0.10 4.04 -3.23
C LEU A 106 -0.94 4.85 -2.46
N ILE A 107 -0.50 5.89 -1.73
CA ILE A 107 -1.39 6.77 -0.97
C ILE A 107 -1.66 8.03 -1.80
N CYS A 108 -2.88 8.18 -2.30
CA CYS A 108 -3.31 9.35 -3.05
C CYS A 108 -3.76 10.46 -2.11
N MET A 109 -2.83 11.35 -1.76
CA MET A 109 -3.01 12.44 -0.82
C MET A 109 -3.81 13.59 -1.44
N SER A 110 -4.85 14.00 -0.71
CA SER A 110 -5.67 15.19 -0.95
C SER A 110 -6.33 15.61 0.36
N GLU A 111 -6.95 16.79 0.39
CA GLU A 111 -7.68 17.25 1.58
C GLU A 111 -8.82 16.29 1.97
N THR A 112 -9.56 15.79 0.98
CA THR A 112 -10.62 14.80 1.19
C THR A 112 -10.09 13.43 1.63
N TYR A 113 -8.82 13.12 1.37
CA TYR A 113 -8.15 11.94 1.91
C TYR A 113 -7.79 12.15 3.38
N LYS A 114 -7.23 13.32 3.73
CA LYS A 114 -6.88 13.70 5.10
C LYS A 114 -8.09 13.70 6.05
N GLN A 115 -9.28 14.02 5.54
CA GLN A 115 -10.52 14.08 6.31
C GLN A 115 -11.26 12.74 6.42
N SER A 116 -10.88 11.72 5.64
CA SER A 116 -11.58 10.43 5.62
C SER A 116 -11.02 9.47 6.68
N GLU A 117 -11.86 9.06 7.63
CA GLU A 117 -11.50 8.08 8.66
C GLU A 117 -11.12 6.72 8.07
N THR A 118 -11.82 6.29 7.01
CA THR A 118 -11.49 5.05 6.28
C THR A 118 -10.09 5.12 5.67
N CYS A 119 -9.76 6.22 4.98
CA CYS A 119 -8.43 6.42 4.40
C CYS A 119 -7.35 6.49 5.47
N ARG A 120 -7.64 7.13 6.62
CA ARG A 120 -6.74 7.16 7.77
C ARG A 120 -6.46 5.76 8.30
N ASN A 121 -7.49 4.96 8.53
CA ASN A 121 -7.37 3.59 9.04
C ASN A 121 -6.55 2.70 8.09
N GLU A 122 -6.74 2.83 6.77
CA GLU A 122 -5.93 2.14 5.76
C GLU A 122 -4.45 2.52 5.85
N ALA A 123 -4.16 3.81 5.92
CA ALA A 123 -2.81 4.34 5.95
C ALA A 123 -2.07 3.94 7.24
N GLU A 124 -2.77 4.01 8.39
CA GLU A 124 -2.25 3.55 9.68
C GLU A 124 -1.98 2.04 9.65
N TYR A 125 -2.92 1.24 9.13
CA TYR A 125 -2.72 -0.21 9.00
C TYR A 125 -1.55 -0.57 8.09
N ALA A 126 -1.41 0.10 6.94
CA ALA A 126 -0.29 -0.08 6.03
C ALA A 126 1.07 0.25 6.70
N ARG A 127 1.12 1.35 7.47
CA ARG A 127 2.30 1.73 8.25
C ARG A 127 2.64 0.66 9.30
N ASP A 128 1.65 0.21 10.06
CA ASP A 128 1.84 -0.76 11.14
C ASP A 128 2.29 -2.13 10.60
N ARG A 129 1.82 -2.49 9.40
CA ARG A 129 2.29 -3.66 8.64
C ARG A 129 3.63 -3.45 7.92
N LYS A 130 4.30 -2.32 8.16
CA LYS A 130 5.59 -1.92 7.57
C LYS A 130 5.59 -2.03 6.04
N LYS A 131 4.47 -1.71 5.41
CA LYS A 131 4.35 -1.70 3.96
C LYS A 131 5.17 -0.57 3.37
N THR A 132 5.70 -0.79 2.17
CA THR A 132 6.33 0.28 1.39
C THR A 132 5.23 1.23 0.94
N ILE A 133 5.30 2.49 1.37
CA ILE A 133 4.33 3.53 1.01
C ILE A 133 4.97 4.48 0.00
N ILE A 134 4.29 4.71 -1.12
CA ILE A 134 4.65 5.76 -2.09
C ILE A 134 3.53 6.81 -2.05
N PRO A 135 3.79 8.00 -1.46
CA PRO A 135 2.80 9.06 -1.42
C PRO A 135 2.66 9.74 -2.80
N LEU A 136 1.43 9.89 -3.26
CA LEU A 136 1.07 10.56 -4.50
C LEU A 136 0.23 11.79 -4.16
N LYS A 137 0.77 12.99 -4.39
CA LYS A 137 0.05 14.24 -4.13
C LYS A 137 -0.88 14.53 -5.31
N MET A 138 -2.19 14.37 -5.11
CA MET A 138 -3.20 14.57 -6.16
C MET A 138 -3.46 16.07 -6.37
N ARG A 139 -3.51 16.82 -5.27
CA ARG A 139 -3.76 18.27 -5.21
C ARG A 139 -2.93 18.87 -4.07
N GLU A 140 -2.90 20.19 -3.97
CA GLU A 140 -2.28 20.84 -2.82
C GLU A 140 -3.01 20.41 -1.55
N VAL A 141 -2.23 19.95 -0.57
CA VAL A 141 -2.69 19.44 0.72
C VAL A 141 -1.58 19.67 1.72
N GLU A 142 -1.95 20.10 2.92
CA GLU A 142 -1.04 20.26 4.04
C GLU A 142 -0.69 18.88 4.60
N LEU A 143 0.61 18.66 4.83
CA LEU A 143 1.14 17.38 5.32
C LEU A 143 1.45 17.47 6.81
N ASP A 144 0.41 17.69 7.58
CA ASP A 144 0.38 17.84 9.03
C ASP A 144 -0.39 16.66 9.68
N ASP A 145 -0.51 16.70 11.01
CA ASP A 145 -1.19 15.70 11.82
C ASP A 145 -0.77 14.25 11.52
N TRP A 146 -1.76 13.36 11.41
CA TRP A 146 -1.57 11.94 11.17
C TRP A 146 -0.99 11.66 9.79
N LEU A 147 -1.38 12.43 8.76
CA LEU A 147 -0.95 12.20 7.39
C LEU A 147 0.53 12.54 7.24
N GLY A 148 0.93 13.72 7.75
CA GLY A 148 2.33 14.14 7.82
C GLY A 148 3.22 13.11 8.49
N PHE A 149 2.78 12.54 9.61
CA PHE A 149 3.52 11.49 10.32
C PHE A 149 3.69 10.20 9.50
N ILE A 150 2.65 9.79 8.77
CA ILE A 150 2.71 8.59 7.92
C ILE A 150 3.65 8.79 6.73
N VAL A 151 3.64 9.96 6.09
CA VAL A 151 4.42 10.22 4.87
C VAL A 151 5.78 10.87 5.13
N ALA A 152 6.09 11.22 6.38
CA ALA A 152 7.37 11.79 6.78
C ALA A 152 8.57 10.97 6.26
N GLY A 153 9.55 11.69 5.72
CA GLY A 153 10.78 11.11 5.16
C GLY A 153 10.61 10.36 3.82
N LYS A 154 9.42 10.39 3.20
CA LYS A 154 9.16 9.72 1.92
C LYS A 154 9.12 10.73 0.78
N LEU A 155 9.67 10.34 -0.36
CA LEU A 155 9.54 11.11 -1.59
C LEU A 155 8.09 11.01 -2.10
N TYR A 156 7.44 12.14 -2.32
CA TYR A 156 6.11 12.18 -2.90
C TYR A 156 6.14 12.61 -4.38
N ILE A 157 5.26 12.02 -5.18
CA ILE A 157 5.09 12.37 -6.61
C ILE A 157 3.88 13.27 -6.75
N ASN A 158 4.04 14.44 -7.37
CA ASN A 158 3.00 15.46 -7.44
C ASN A 158 2.29 15.46 -8.81
N PHE A 159 1.07 14.92 -8.85
CA PHE A 159 0.19 14.91 -10.02
C PHE A 159 -0.61 16.21 -10.21
N GLY A 160 -0.60 17.10 -9.21
CA GLY A 160 -1.22 18.44 -9.31
C GLY A 160 -0.29 19.50 -9.89
N LYS A 161 1.04 19.30 -9.82
CA LYS A 161 2.06 20.27 -10.27
C LYS A 161 2.57 20.00 -11.69
N HIS A 162 2.63 18.74 -12.10
CA HIS A 162 3.20 18.33 -13.38
C HIS A 162 2.10 17.76 -14.28
N ASP A 163 2.39 17.69 -15.59
CA ASP A 163 1.54 16.90 -16.47
C ASP A 163 1.51 15.43 -16.04
N PHE A 164 0.49 14.72 -16.51
CA PHE A 164 0.25 13.34 -16.11
C PHE A 164 1.41 12.41 -16.51
N GLU A 165 1.98 12.58 -17.71
CA GLU A 165 2.99 11.66 -18.23
C GLU A 165 4.33 11.80 -17.51
N LYS A 166 4.72 13.03 -17.17
CA LYS A 166 5.86 13.31 -16.31
C LYS A 166 5.67 12.73 -14.92
N SER A 167 4.49 12.90 -14.33
CA SER A 167 4.17 12.36 -13.00
C SER A 167 4.20 10.83 -13.00
N MET A 168 3.66 10.19 -14.04
CA MET A 168 3.74 8.74 -14.22
C MET A 168 5.18 8.27 -14.38
N SER A 169 5.99 8.97 -15.18
CA SER A 169 7.41 8.62 -15.36
C SER A 169 8.18 8.66 -14.03
N LEU A 170 7.93 9.68 -13.19
CA LEU A 170 8.50 9.77 -11.85
C LEU A 170 8.00 8.64 -10.93
N LEU A 171 6.74 8.26 -11.03
CA LEU A 171 6.18 7.12 -10.30
C LEU A 171 6.84 5.80 -10.69
N ILE A 172 7.02 5.54 -11.99
CA ILE A 172 7.70 4.33 -12.45
C ILE A 172 9.15 4.29 -11.97
N ALA A 173 9.89 5.40 -12.08
CA ALA A 173 11.25 5.48 -11.58
C ALA A 173 11.35 5.19 -10.07
N GLU A 174 10.41 5.71 -9.27
CA GLU A 174 10.37 5.44 -7.83
C GLU A 174 10.03 3.97 -7.53
N ILE A 175 9.12 3.36 -8.30
CA ILE A 175 8.79 1.93 -8.19
C ILE A 175 10.02 1.07 -8.47
N GLU A 176 10.74 1.35 -9.57
CA GLU A 176 11.95 0.63 -9.96
C GLU A 176 13.04 0.74 -8.89
N ARG A 177 13.23 1.94 -8.31
CA ARG A 177 14.15 2.16 -7.20
C ARG A 177 13.87 1.25 -6.00
N TYR A 178 12.60 1.06 -5.64
CA TYR A 178 12.21 0.14 -4.57
C TYR A 178 12.45 -1.33 -4.92
N GLN A 179 12.30 -1.70 -6.19
CA GLN A 179 12.59 -3.06 -6.65
C GLN A 179 14.09 -3.36 -6.56
N SER A 180 14.96 -2.46 -7.02
CA SER A 180 16.42 -2.63 -6.96
C SER A 180 16.98 -2.67 -5.53
N THR A 181 16.40 -1.88 -4.62
CA THR A 181 16.84 -1.87 -3.21
C THR A 181 16.59 -3.21 -2.51
N LYS A 182 15.51 -3.94 -2.89
CA LYS A 182 15.19 -5.25 -2.28
C LYS A 182 16.09 -6.39 -2.77
N GLU A 183 16.69 -6.28 -3.95
CA GLU A 183 17.60 -7.29 -4.49
C GLU A 183 18.96 -7.28 -3.80
N THR A 184 19.48 -6.08 -3.48
CA THR A 184 20.77 -5.89 -2.79
C THR A 184 20.76 -6.45 -1.36
N THR A 185 19.63 -6.31 -0.65
CA THR A 185 19.48 -6.85 0.72
C THR A 185 19.41 -8.38 0.75
N LYS A 186 18.85 -9.03 -0.27
CA LYS A 186 18.80 -10.51 -0.34
C LYS A 186 20.16 -11.17 -0.60
N GLN A 187 21.08 -10.51 -1.30
CA GLN A 187 22.42 -11.04 -1.55
C GLN A 187 23.34 -10.90 -0.33
N THR A 188 23.15 -9.86 0.50
CA THR A 188 23.97 -9.65 1.71
C THR A 188 23.64 -10.64 2.82
N THR A 189 22.43 -11.21 2.87
CA THR A 189 22.05 -12.21 3.90
C THR A 189 22.47 -13.65 3.56
N LYS A 190 23.13 -13.91 2.42
CA LYS A 190 23.66 -15.22 2.05
C LYS A 190 25.21 -15.31 2.04
N MET A 191 25.91 -14.30 2.55
CA MET A 191 27.36 -14.35 2.70
C MET A 191 27.78 -13.89 4.10
N ASN A 192 28.56 -14.75 4.76
CA ASN A 192 29.27 -14.60 6.05
C ASN A 192 28.47 -14.90 7.33
N ARG A 193 28.21 -16.19 7.57
CA ARG A 193 28.56 -16.77 8.88
C ARG A 193 30.08 -17.02 8.88
N THR A 194 30.82 -15.99 9.21
CA THR A 194 32.17 -16.16 9.75
C THR A 194 32.14 -15.41 11.07
N GLU A 195 32.33 -16.14 12.16
CA GLU A 195 32.52 -15.53 13.48
C GLU A 195 33.62 -14.46 13.39
N PRO A 196 33.46 -13.30 14.05
CA PRO A 196 34.49 -12.27 14.00
C PRO A 196 35.73 -12.79 14.72
N ILE A 197 36.82 -13.00 13.96
CA ILE A 197 38.16 -13.21 14.52
C ILE A 197 38.64 -11.85 15.04
N VAL A 198 38.48 -11.62 16.35
CA VAL A 198 39.01 -10.44 17.05
C VAL A 198 40.43 -10.75 17.48
N ASN A 199 41.42 -10.35 16.67
CA ASN A 199 42.82 -10.30 17.09
C ASN A 199 43.27 -8.83 17.15
N ASP A 200 42.69 -8.08 18.08
CA ASP A 200 43.10 -6.70 18.37
C ASP A 200 43.50 -6.59 19.86
N PRO A 201 44.79 -6.31 20.19
CA PRO A 201 45.30 -6.37 21.57
C PRO A 201 44.71 -5.34 22.54
N ILE A 202 43.94 -4.36 22.04
CA ILE A 202 43.50 -3.20 22.84
C ILE A 202 42.12 -3.43 23.48
N LEU A 203 41.34 -4.43 23.04
CA LEU A 203 40.00 -4.73 23.57
C LEU A 203 39.97 -5.84 24.64
N GLN A 204 41.09 -6.51 24.93
CA GLN A 204 41.13 -7.62 25.89
C GLN A 204 41.13 -7.16 27.36
N THR A 205 41.40 -5.89 27.64
CA THR A 205 41.41 -5.33 29.00
C THR A 205 40.00 -4.95 29.50
N ALA A 206 39.01 -4.79 28.61
CA ALA A 206 37.64 -4.44 28.99
C ALA A 206 36.73 -5.66 29.27
N CYS A 207 37.07 -6.85 28.76
CA CYS A 207 36.24 -8.06 28.93
C CYS A 207 36.55 -8.91 30.18
N ILE A 208 37.58 -8.58 30.97
CA ILE A 208 37.95 -9.36 32.16
C ILE A 208 37.12 -8.97 33.40
N THR A 209 36.41 -7.83 33.40
CA THR A 209 35.65 -7.38 34.58
C THR A 209 34.17 -7.81 34.60
N ALA A 210 33.59 -8.24 33.46
CA ALA A 210 32.19 -8.66 33.40
C ALA A 210 31.95 -10.12 33.83
N SER A 211 33.00 -10.95 33.89
CA SER A 211 32.92 -12.37 34.31
C SER A 211 32.81 -12.55 35.84
N SER A 212 33.14 -11.52 36.63
CA SER A 212 33.08 -11.59 38.09
C SER A 212 31.79 -11.05 38.71
N ILE A 213 30.94 -10.36 37.94
CA ILE A 213 29.70 -9.76 38.46
C ILE A 213 28.51 -10.75 38.41
N SER A 214 28.50 -11.69 37.46
CA SER A 214 27.46 -12.73 37.38
C SER A 214 27.54 -13.78 38.50
N LYS A 215 28.68 -13.92 39.17
CA LYS A 215 28.86 -14.79 40.35
C LYS A 215 28.57 -14.09 41.69
N LEU A 216 28.44 -12.76 41.72
CA LEU A 216 28.14 -11.99 42.93
C LEU A 216 26.64 -11.67 43.10
N LEU A 217 25.84 -11.68 42.03
CA LEU A 217 24.39 -11.42 42.09
C LEU A 217 23.52 -12.66 42.40
N ASN A 218 24.09 -13.87 42.41
CA ASN A 218 23.37 -15.12 42.74
C ASN A 218 23.59 -15.60 44.19
N ARG A 219 24.08 -14.74 45.10
CA ARG A 219 24.35 -15.10 46.50
C ARG A 219 23.67 -14.18 47.54
N ALA A 220 22.68 -13.39 47.13
CA ALA A 220 21.91 -12.54 48.03
C ALA A 220 20.43 -12.54 47.64
N ASN A 221 19.74 -13.68 47.84
CA ASN A 221 18.29 -13.77 48.04
C ASN A 221 17.91 -15.20 48.48
N PHE A 222 18.31 -15.56 49.70
CA PHE A 222 17.69 -16.63 50.47
C PHE A 222 17.75 -16.20 51.95
N ILE A 223 16.69 -16.54 52.70
CA ILE A 223 16.35 -16.15 54.09
C ILE A 223 15.53 -14.84 54.14
N SER A 224 14.35 -14.72 54.76
CA SER A 224 13.21 -15.58 55.09
C SER A 224 12.16 -14.66 55.74
N THR A 225 10.89 -15.04 55.58
CA THR A 225 9.79 -14.89 56.54
C THR A 225 9.18 -13.53 56.90
N GLU A 226 7.84 -13.53 56.77
CA GLU A 226 6.83 -12.91 57.63
C GLU A 226 6.61 -11.38 57.57
N TYR A 227 5.44 -10.96 57.06
CA TYR A 227 4.28 -10.67 57.91
C TYR A 227 3.06 -10.16 57.11
N LYS A 228 1.93 -10.80 57.42
CA LYS A 228 0.54 -10.29 57.47
C LYS A 228 -0.12 -9.59 56.27
N GLN A 229 -1.09 -10.34 55.76
CA GLN A 229 -2.36 -9.91 55.18
C GLN A 229 -3.21 -9.10 56.17
N ILE A 230 -3.70 -7.92 55.75
CA ILE A 230 -4.93 -7.28 56.26
C ILE A 230 -5.66 -6.66 55.04
N PRO A 231 -6.95 -6.98 54.80
CA PRO A 231 -7.77 -6.40 53.73
C PRO A 231 -8.54 -5.16 54.21
N ILE A 232 -9.27 -4.50 53.27
CA ILE A 232 -10.49 -3.63 53.40
C ILE A 232 -10.34 -2.48 52.37
N VAL A 233 -11.01 -2.52 51.22
CA VAL A 233 -12.43 -2.18 50.94
C VAL A 233 -12.75 -0.70 51.17
N LEU A 234 -12.86 0.06 50.07
CA LEU A 234 -14.06 0.76 49.62
C LEU A 234 -13.89 1.18 48.16
#